data_AF-A0A9X2BRC9-F1
#
_entry.id   AF-A0A9X2BRC9-F1
#
_cell.length_a   1.000
_cell.length_b   1.000
_cell.length_c   1.000
_cell.angle_alpha   90.00
_cell.angle_beta   90.00
_cell.angle_gamma   90.00
#
_symmetry.space_group_name_H-M   'P 1'
#
loop_
_entity.id
_entity.type
_entity.pdbx_description
1 polymer ?
#
loop_
_entity_poly.entity_id
_entity_poly.type
_entity_poly.pdbx_seq_one_letter_code
_entity_poly.pdbx_strand_id
1 'polypeptide(L)'
;MEPTKNGHCPKIEYKKIGFDLKLSIIDQISNGQISVNHASKLHGISRSSITYWMKKLRSFEQNSKTMSKNDEIKKLKERIEEL
;
A
#
# COMPACT_ATOMS: atom_id res chain seq x y z
N MET A 1 -23.65 0.08 -31.36
CA MET A 1 -22.55 0.40 -30.43
C MET A 1 -21.26 -0.12 -31.05
N GLU A 2 -20.40 0.77 -31.52
CA GLU A 2 -19.09 0.42 -32.09
C GLU A 2 -18.20 -0.23 -31.00
N PRO A 3 -17.51 -1.35 -31.28
CA PRO A 3 -16.57 -1.93 -30.33
C PRO A 3 -15.34 -1.03 -30.22
N THR A 4 -15.01 -0.59 -29.00
CA THR A 4 -13.80 0.17 -28.73
C THR A 4 -12.58 -0.68 -29.07
N LYS A 5 -11.77 -0.19 -30.01
CA LYS A 5 -10.54 -0.85 -30.47
C LYS A 5 -9.57 -0.90 -29.29
N ASN A 6 -9.42 -2.07 -28.68
CA ASN A 6 -8.44 -2.32 -27.63
C ASN A 6 -7.04 -2.05 -28.21
N GLY A 7 -6.49 -0.87 -27.92
CA GLY A 7 -5.13 -0.51 -28.31
C GLY A 7 -4.15 -1.56 -27.77
N HIS A 8 -3.09 -1.83 -28.53
CA HIS A 8 -2.05 -2.78 -28.16
C HIS A 8 -1.45 -2.38 -26.80
N CYS A 9 -1.86 -3.03 -25.70
CA CYS A 9 -1.27 -2.81 -24.39
C CYS A 9 0.19 -3.31 -24.45
N PRO A 10 1.20 -2.44 -24.26
CA PRO A 10 2.58 -2.89 -24.24
C PRO A 10 2.76 -3.91 -23.12
N LYS A 11 3.44 -5.02 -23.42
CA LYS A 11 3.83 -6.00 -22.40
C LYS A 11 4.77 -5.30 -21.42
N ILE A 12 4.40 -5.30 -20.14
CA ILE A 12 5.28 -4.78 -19.09
C ILE A 12 6.42 -5.77 -18.91
N GLU A 13 7.64 -5.32 -19.15
CA GLU A 13 8.82 -6.15 -18.92
C GLU A 13 9.02 -6.43 -17.42
N TYR A 14 9.50 -7.63 -17.13
CA TYR A 14 9.77 -8.05 -15.77
C TYR A 14 10.84 -7.16 -15.13
N LYS A 15 10.45 -6.39 -14.10
CA LYS A 15 11.38 -5.64 -13.26
C LYS A 15 11.65 -6.44 -11.99
N LYS A 16 12.88 -6.93 -11.83
CA LYS A 16 13.31 -7.58 -10.60
C LYS A 16 13.38 -6.55 -9.48
N ILE A 17 12.50 -6.68 -8.50
CA ILE A 17 12.42 -5.79 -7.35
C ILE A 17 13.01 -6.52 -6.14
N GLY A 18 14.00 -5.88 -5.51
CA GLY A 18 14.64 -6.37 -4.29
C GLY A 18 13.65 -6.54 -3.15
N PHE A 19 13.94 -7.46 -2.24
CA PHE A 19 13.05 -7.76 -1.11
C PHE A 19 12.91 -6.57 -0.16
N ASP A 20 14.02 -5.89 0.14
CA ASP A 20 14.05 -4.74 1.05
C ASP A 20 13.18 -3.58 0.55
N LEU A 21 13.20 -3.32 -0.76
CA LEU A 21 12.35 -2.30 -1.37
C LEU A 21 10.86 -2.65 -1.22
N LYS A 22 10.48 -3.94 -1.30
CA LYS A 22 9.08 -4.36 -1.06
C LYS A 22 8.67 -4.06 0.38
N LEU A 23 9.54 -4.36 1.34
CA LEU A 23 9.27 -4.09 2.76
C LEU A 23 9.15 -2.59 3.03
N SER A 24 10.05 -1.78 2.45
CA SER A 24 10.02 -0.32 2.58
C SER A 24 8.71 0.26 2.03
N ILE A 25 8.28 -0.16 0.84
CA ILE A 25 7.00 0.29 0.25
C ILE A 25 5.82 -0.10 1.15
N ILE A 26 5.80 -1.32 1.69
CA ILE A 26 4.73 -1.76 2.60
C ILE A 26 4.70 -0.91 3.88
N ASP A 27 5.87 -0.62 4.48
CA ASP A 27 5.95 0.17 5.71
C ASP A 27 5.46 1.60 5.50
N GLN A 28 5.87 2.25 4.39
CA GLN A 28 5.40 3.59 4.04
C GLN A 28 3.87 3.63 3.84
N ILE A 29 3.30 2.61 3.20
CA ILE A 29 1.85 2.49 3.01
C ILE A 29 1.15 2.23 4.34
N SER A 30 1.67 1.31 5.16
CA SER A 30 1.07 0.92 6.43
C SER A 30 1.10 2.04 7.47
N ASN A 31 2.13 2.90 7.42
CA ASN A 31 2.23 4.10 8.26
C ASN A 31 1.46 5.30 7.67
N GLY A 32 0.80 5.15 6.52
CA GLY A 32 -0.02 6.19 5.88
C GLY A 32 0.77 7.32 5.22
N GLN A 33 2.08 7.16 5.02
CA GLN A 33 2.92 8.18 4.37
C GLN A 33 2.58 8.33 2.88
N ILE A 34 2.29 7.21 2.22
CA ILE A 34 1.92 7.18 0.80
C ILE A 34 0.72 6.27 0.58
N SER A 35 -0.12 6.61 -0.39
CA SER A 35 -1.20 5.72 -0.83
C SER A 35 -0.67 4.63 -1.76
N VAL A 36 -1.39 3.50 -1.86
CA VAL A 36 -1.10 2.43 -2.83
C VAL A 36 -1.06 2.97 -4.27
N ASN A 37 -1.95 3.93 -4.59
CA ASN A 37 -1.98 4.58 -5.90
C ASN A 37 -0.71 5.41 -6.14
N HIS A 38 -0.23 6.12 -5.12
CA HIS A 38 0.99 6.91 -5.23
C HIS A 38 2.22 6.01 -5.37
N ALA A 39 2.33 4.97 -4.54
CA ALA A 39 3.41 3.97 -4.63
C ALA A 39 3.47 3.27 -6.00
N SER A 40 2.30 2.94 -6.55
CA SER A 40 2.18 2.33 -7.88
C SER A 40 2.75 3.22 -8.98
N LYS A 41 2.43 4.51 -8.95
CA LYS A 41 2.97 5.51 -9.90
C LYS A 41 4.46 5.76 -9.68
N LEU A 42 4.89 5.91 -8.43
CA LEU A 42 6.27 6.23 -8.06
C LEU A 42 7.26 5.15 -8.47
N HIS A 43 6.93 3.88 -8.22
CA HIS A 43 7.82 2.76 -8.51
C HIS A 43 7.50 2.03 -9.83
N GLY A 44 6.43 2.43 -10.53
CA GLY A 44 5.97 1.76 -11.75
C GLY A 44 5.53 0.31 -11.49
N ILE A 45 4.97 0.04 -10.31
CA ILE A 45 4.52 -1.29 -9.88
C ILE A 45 3.00 -1.31 -9.93
N SER A 46 2.41 -2.43 -10.36
CA SER A 46 0.95 -2.55 -10.36
C SER A 46 0.40 -2.51 -8.93
N ARG A 47 -0.78 -1.90 -8.77
CA ARG A 47 -1.48 -1.86 -7.48
C ARG A 47 -1.75 -3.27 -6.94
N SER A 48 -2.07 -4.23 -7.83
CA SER A 48 -2.30 -5.62 -7.46
C SER A 48 -1.06 -6.31 -6.89
N SER A 49 0.14 -6.03 -7.43
CA SER A 49 1.39 -6.54 -6.87
C SER A 49 1.66 -5.98 -5.48
N ILE A 50 1.42 -4.69 -5.26
CA ILE A 50 1.58 -4.05 -3.94
C ILE A 50 0.59 -4.68 -2.93
N THR A 51 -0.69 -4.81 -3.29
CA THR A 51 -1.69 -5.46 -2.45
C THR A 51 -1.32 -6.91 -2.12
N TYR A 52 -0.80 -7.66 -3.09
CA TYR A 52 -0.32 -9.02 -2.87
C TYR A 52 0.84 -9.07 -1.87
N TRP A 53 1.80 -8.16 -1.98
CA TRP A 53 2.91 -8.08 -1.02
C TRP A 53 2.43 -7.68 0.36
N MET A 54 1.51 -6.73 0.49
CA MET A 54 0.88 -6.41 1.78
C MET A 54 0.15 -7.61 2.40
N LYS A 55 -0.46 -8.48 1.59
CA LYS A 55 -1.11 -9.69 2.11
C LYS A 55 -0.11 -10.74 2.58
N LYS A 56 1.03 -10.89 1.89
CA LYS A 56 1.96 -12.02 2.06
C LYS A 56 3.22 -11.71 2.87
N LEU A 57 3.68 -10.46 2.84
CA LEU A 57 4.93 -10.01 3.48
C LEU A 57 4.68 -9.17 4.73
N ARG A 58 3.42 -8.84 5.04
CA ARG A 58 3.10 -8.13 6.27
C ARG A 58 3.31 -9.07 7.46
N SER A 59 4.36 -8.81 8.23
CA SER A 59 4.68 -9.55 9.46
C SER A 59 3.57 -9.35 10.50
N PHE A 60 3.37 -10.35 11.36
CA PHE A 60 2.48 -10.27 12.52
C PHE A 60 2.79 -9.05 13.40
N GLU A 61 4.07 -8.72 13.58
CA GLU A 61 4.51 -7.53 14.33
C GLU A 61 4.06 -6.20 13.71
N GLN A 62 3.94 -6.14 12.38
CA GLN A 62 3.46 -4.95 11.70
C GLN A 62 1.95 -4.80 11.88
N ASN A 63 1.21 -5.91 11.97
CA ASN A 63 -0.22 -5.88 12.30
C ASN A 63 -0.44 -5.34 13.72
N SER A 64 0.28 -5.89 14.72
CA SER A 64 0.09 -5.50 16.12
C SER A 64 0.44 -4.03 16.37
N LYS A 65 1.54 -3.52 15.80
CA LYS A 65 1.92 -2.10 15.90
C LYS A 65 0.86 -1.17 15.31
N THR A 66 0.28 -1.50 14.16
CA THR A 66 -0.79 -0.68 13.57
C THR A 66 -2.06 -0.66 14.40
N MET A 67 -2.44 -1.78 15.02
CA MET A 67 -3.63 -1.83 15.88
C MET A 67 -3.43 -0.95 17.13
N SER A 68 -2.27 -1.05 17.80
CA SER A 68 -1.95 -0.23 18.97
C SER A 68 -2.04 1.28 18.68
N LYS A 69 -1.49 1.73 17.54
CA LYS A 69 -1.54 3.14 17.14
C LYS A 69 -2.97 3.62 16.87
N ASN A 70 -3.82 2.77 16.28
CA ASN A 70 -5.21 3.12 16.03
C ASN A 70 -6.00 3.33 17.34
N ASP A 71 -5.72 2.51 18.35
CA ASP A 71 -6.34 2.65 19.68
C ASP A 71 -5.93 3.95 20.37
N GLU A 72 -4.65 4.33 20.27
CA GLU A 72 -4.17 5.63 20.77
C GLU A 72 -4.83 6.80 20.02
N ILE A 73 -4.92 6.73 18.70
CA ILE A 73 -5.61 7.74 17.88
C ILE A 73 -7.07 7.88 18.30
N LYS A 74 -7.76 6.76 18.60
CA LYS A 74 -9.15 6.77 19.06
C LYS A 74 -9.28 7.52 20.39
N LYS A 75 -8.45 7.19 21.39
CA LYS A 75 -8.45 7.86 22.70
C LYS A 75 -8.18 9.37 22.58
N LEU A 76 -7.26 9.76 21.71
CA LEU A 76 -6.94 11.17 21.47
C LEU A 76 -8.11 11.92 20.83
N LYS A 77 -8.85 11.29 19.92
CA LYS A 77 -10.05 11.89 19.29
C LYS A 77 -11.19 12.07 20.28
N GLU A 78 -11.48 11.07 21.11
CA GLU A 78 -12.51 11.15 22.16
C GLU A 78 -12.22 12.31 23.11
N ARG A 79 -10.96 12.49 23.52
CA ARG A 79 -10.55 13.60 24.39
C ARG A 79 -10.67 14.99 23.75
N ILE A 80 -10.60 15.09 22.42
CA ILE A 80 -10.85 16.36 21.70
C ILE A 80 -12.35 16.63 21.61
N GLU A 81 -13.17 15.60 21.43
CA GLU A 81 -14.64 15.73 21.32
C GLU A 81 -15.30 16.11 22.66
N GLU A 82 -14.66 15.77 23.78
CA GLU A 82 -15.08 16.15 25.13
C GLU A 82 -14.71 17.60 25.54
N LEU A 83 -13.98 18.34 24.70
CA LEU A 83 -13.55 19.74 24.92
C LEU A 83 -14.37 20.73 24.09
#